data_AF-A0A6A0AI95-F1
#
_entry.id   AF-A0A6A0AI95-F1
#
_cell.length_a   1.000
_cell.length_b   1.000
_cell.length_c   1.000
_cell.angle_alpha   90.00
_cell.angle_beta   90.00
_cell.angle_gamma   90.00
#
_symmetry.space_group_name_H-M   'P 1'
#
loop_
_entity.id
_entity.type
_entity.pdbx_description
1 polymer ?
#
loop_
_entity_poly.entity_id
_entity_poly.type
_entity_poly.pdbx_seq_one_letter_code
_entity_poly.pdbx_strand_id
1 'polypeptide(L)'
;FIHDCPLHPATYHCARLAAGSAVEVALAVARGQARSGAAIIRPPGHHAESGLALGFCLFNNAAVAARAAQREAGVQRVLIVDWDIHHGNGTQPLAAL
;
A
#
# COMPACT_ATOMS: atom_id res chain seq x y z
N PHE A 1 -9.16 -16.13 4.90
CA PHE A 1 -10.24 -15.62 4.02
C PHE A 1 -9.58 -14.91 2.84
N ILE A 2 -9.92 -15.32 1.61
CA ILE A 2 -9.41 -14.75 0.34
C ILE A 2 -10.62 -14.69 -0.58
N HIS A 3 -11.02 -13.49 -1.02
CA HIS A 3 -12.19 -13.27 -1.88
C HIS A 3 -11.75 -12.55 -3.17
N ASP A 4 -12.06 -13.10 -4.34
CA ASP A 4 -11.68 -12.48 -5.64
C ASP A 4 -10.19 -12.12 -5.75
N CYS A 5 -9.34 -13.01 -5.24
CA CYS A 5 -7.90 -12.89 -5.25
C CYS A 5 -7.30 -14.21 -5.78
N PRO A 6 -7.27 -14.43 -7.10
CA PRO A 6 -6.63 -15.60 -7.67
C PRO A 6 -5.14 -15.61 -7.32
N LEU A 7 -4.63 -16.77 -6.92
CA LEU A 7 -3.26 -16.94 -6.47
C LEU A 7 -2.44 -17.75 -7.47
N HIS A 8 -1.19 -17.36 -7.60
CA HIS A 8 -0.11 -18.07 -8.28
C HIS A 8 1.01 -18.30 -7.25
N PRO A 9 1.86 -19.34 -7.38
CA PRO A 9 2.99 -19.56 -6.46
C PRO A 9 3.89 -18.34 -6.24
N ALA A 10 4.01 -17.46 -7.24
CA ALA A 10 4.76 -16.22 -7.16
C ALA A 10 4.01 -15.03 -6.52
N THR A 11 2.68 -15.11 -6.34
CA THR A 11 1.84 -13.97 -5.92
C THR A 11 2.31 -13.35 -4.61
N TYR A 12 2.66 -14.17 -3.61
CA TYR A 12 3.14 -13.65 -2.32
C TYR A 12 4.44 -12.85 -2.48
N HIS A 13 5.38 -13.36 -3.27
CA HIS A 13 6.64 -12.66 -3.56
C HIS A 13 6.39 -11.34 -4.28
N CYS A 14 5.57 -11.35 -5.34
CA CYS A 14 5.21 -10.13 -6.07
C CYS A 14 4.47 -9.11 -5.19
N ALA A 15 3.56 -9.55 -4.32
CA ALA A 15 2.84 -8.67 -3.39
C ALA A 15 3.79 -7.99 -2.40
N ARG A 16 4.80 -8.71 -1.90
CA ARG A 16 5.84 -8.13 -1.03
C ARG A 16 6.68 -7.09 -1.78
N LEU A 17 7.07 -7.37 -3.02
CA LEU A 17 7.80 -6.41 -3.85
C LEU A 17 6.97 -5.16 -4.12
N ALA A 18 5.68 -5.31 -4.45
CA ALA A 18 4.77 -4.19 -4.67
C ALA A 18 4.67 -3.28 -3.44
N ALA A 19 4.41 -3.85 -2.26
CA ALA A 19 4.35 -3.10 -1.01
C ALA A 19 5.70 -2.43 -0.67
N GLY A 20 6.81 -3.16 -0.82
CA GLY A 20 8.16 -2.64 -0.57
C GLY A 20 8.55 -1.49 -1.50
N SER A 21 8.21 -1.58 -2.79
CA SER A 21 8.45 -0.49 -3.74
C SER A 21 7.67 0.78 -3.40
N ALA A 22 6.43 0.65 -2.90
CA ALA A 22 5.65 1.80 -2.41
C ALA A 22 6.31 2.44 -1.17
N VAL A 23 6.84 1.62 -0.25
CA VAL A 23 7.61 2.08 0.91
C VAL A 23 8.86 2.85 0.47
N GLU A 24 9.67 2.29 -0.44
CA GLU A 24 10.90 2.94 -0.91
C GLU A 24 10.63 4.29 -1.56
N VAL A 25 9.59 4.39 -2.41
CA VAL A 25 9.18 5.67 -3.01
C VAL A 25 8.77 6.69 -1.94
N ALA A 26 7.96 6.27 -0.97
CA ALA A 26 7.51 7.16 0.11
C ALA A 26 8.68 7.64 0.98
N LEU A 27 9.61 6.75 1.33
CA LEU A 27 10.79 7.08 2.13
C LEU A 27 11.76 7.99 1.38
N ALA A 28 11.98 7.76 0.08
CA ALA A 28 12.83 8.63 -0.74
C ALA A 28 12.32 10.07 -0.77
N VAL A 29 11.00 10.24 -0.93
CA VAL A 29 10.38 11.58 -0.88
C VAL A 29 10.44 12.16 0.54
N ALA A 30 10.07 11.38 1.56
CA ALA A 30 10.05 11.85 2.95
C ALA A 30 11.44 12.25 3.47
N ARG A 31 12.51 11.59 2.99
CA ARG A 31 13.91 11.89 3.34
C ARG A 31 14.52 13.01 2.49
N GLY A 32 13.76 13.62 1.58
CA GLY A 32 14.24 14.71 0.72
C GLY A 32 15.18 14.26 -0.41
N GLN A 33 15.23 12.96 -0.73
CA GLN A 33 16.03 12.42 -1.83
C GLN A 33 15.36 12.66 -3.19
N ALA A 34 14.05 12.86 -3.20
CA ALA A 34 13.26 13.23 -4.37
C ALA A 34 12.14 14.20 -3.98
N ARG A 35 11.70 15.04 -4.93
CA ARG A 35 10.56 15.94 -4.72
C ARG A 35 9.21 15.21 -4.77
N SER A 36 9.12 14.14 -5.57
CA SER A 36 7.94 13.30 -5.76
C SER A 36 8.37 11.96 -6.37
N GLY A 37 7.49 10.95 -6.35
CA GLY A 37 7.76 9.66 -6.97
C GLY A 37 6.48 8.88 -7.28
N ALA A 38 6.61 7.84 -8.11
CA ALA A 38 5.53 6.94 -8.49
C ALA A 38 6.00 5.49 -8.43
N ALA A 39 5.20 4.62 -7.81
CA ALA A 39 5.45 3.17 -7.79
C ALA A 39 4.59 2.51 -8.87
N ILE A 40 5.23 1.93 -9.90
CA ILE A 40 4.55 1.19 -10.96
C ILE A 40 4.57 -0.30 -10.61
N ILE A 41 3.54 -0.74 -9.89
CA ILE A 41 3.55 -2.02 -9.17
C ILE A 41 2.28 -2.84 -9.40
N ARG A 42 2.42 -4.16 -9.29
CA ARG A 42 1.32 -5.13 -9.25
C ARG A 42 1.74 -6.32 -8.35
N PRO A 43 0.85 -6.87 -7.49
CA PRO A 43 -0.60 -6.62 -7.33
C PRO A 43 -0.96 -5.26 -6.68
N PRO A 44 -2.21 -4.78 -6.86
CA PRO A 44 -2.74 -3.57 -6.20
C PRO A 44 -2.92 -3.77 -4.69
N GLY A 45 -3.42 -2.74 -3.99
CA GLY A 45 -3.51 -2.78 -2.52
C GLY A 45 -4.73 -2.20 -1.81
N HIS A 46 -5.49 -1.27 -2.39
CA HIS A 46 -6.45 -0.46 -1.63
C HIS A 46 -7.67 -1.22 -1.05
N HIS A 47 -7.94 -2.44 -1.51
CA HIS A 47 -8.97 -3.31 -0.95
C HIS A 47 -8.47 -4.20 0.18
N ALA A 48 -7.15 -4.39 0.36
CA ALA A 48 -6.62 -5.30 1.38
C ALA A 48 -6.85 -4.76 2.80
N GLU A 49 -7.55 -5.54 3.61
CA GLU A 49 -7.80 -5.28 5.03
C GLU A 49 -6.78 -6.01 5.92
N SER A 50 -6.76 -5.72 7.22
CA SER A 50 -5.75 -6.28 8.15
C SER A 50 -5.73 -7.81 8.24
N GLY A 51 -6.84 -8.48 7.92
CA GLY A 51 -6.97 -9.95 8.01
C GLY A 51 -7.63 -10.59 6.78
N LEU A 52 -7.86 -9.82 5.71
CA LEU A 52 -8.60 -10.26 4.55
C LEU A 52 -7.99 -9.71 3.26
N ALA A 53 -7.63 -10.64 2.36
CA ALA A 53 -7.25 -10.31 1.00
C ALA A 53 -8.50 -10.30 0.11
N LEU A 54 -8.72 -9.20 -0.62
CA LEU A 54 -9.85 -9.06 -1.52
C LEU A 54 -9.59 -8.10 -2.70
N GLY A 55 -10.39 -8.20 -3.76
CA GLY A 55 -10.33 -7.27 -4.91
C GLY A 55 -8.93 -7.22 -5.53
N PHE A 56 -8.32 -8.39 -5.75
CA PHE A 56 -6.93 -8.55 -6.23
C PHE A 56 -5.83 -7.99 -5.30
N CYS A 57 -6.17 -7.49 -4.12
CA CYS A 57 -5.26 -6.88 -3.16
C CYS A 57 -4.89 -7.87 -2.05
N LEU A 58 -3.59 -8.11 -1.85
CA LEU A 58 -3.07 -8.96 -0.76
C LEU A 58 -2.50 -8.13 0.40
N PHE A 59 -1.84 -7.01 0.09
CA PHE A 59 -1.33 -6.05 1.07
C PHE A 59 -1.76 -4.66 0.67
N ASN A 60 -2.06 -3.81 1.66
CA ASN A 60 -2.42 -2.43 1.39
C ASN A 60 -1.16 -1.59 1.19
N ASN A 61 -0.70 -1.50 -0.07
CA ASN A 61 0.55 -0.81 -0.43
C ASN A 61 0.60 0.63 0.08
N ALA A 62 -0.50 1.39 -0.04
CA ALA A 62 -0.58 2.78 0.40
C ALA A 62 -0.53 2.91 1.94
N ALA A 63 -1.29 2.07 2.66
CA ALA A 63 -1.27 2.08 4.12
C ALA A 63 0.10 1.65 4.68
N VAL A 64 0.73 0.62 4.09
CA VAL A 64 2.07 0.18 4.50
C VAL A 64 3.10 1.28 4.28
N ALA A 65 3.08 1.94 3.11
CA ALA A 65 3.97 3.07 2.82
C ALA A 65 3.76 4.24 3.79
N ALA A 66 2.50 4.59 4.09
CA ALA A 66 2.17 5.62 5.08
C ALA A 66 2.76 5.30 6.46
N ARG A 67 2.59 4.07 6.94
CA ARG A 67 3.15 3.62 8.22
C ARG A 67 4.67 3.60 8.25
N ALA A 68 5.32 3.19 7.15
CA ALA A 68 6.77 3.23 7.05
C ALA A 68 7.29 4.68 7.11
N ALA A 69 6.66 5.61 6.39
CA ALA A 69 7.02 7.03 6.45
C ALA A 69 6.86 7.61 7.87
N GLN A 70 5.81 7.24 8.61
CA GLN A 70 5.63 7.65 10.00
C GLN A 70 6.73 7.09 10.91
N ARG A 71 7.01 5.79 10.81
CA ARG A 71 7.95 5.09 11.71
C ARG A 71 9.42 5.36 11.41
N GLU A 72 9.79 5.49 10.15
CA GLU A 72 11.19 5.52 9.71
C GLU A 72 11.66 6.89 9.22
N ALA A 73 10.74 7.78 8.84
CA ALA A 73 11.07 9.14 8.41
C ALA A 73 10.45 10.22 9.32
N GLY A 74 9.76 9.82 10.40
CA GLY A 74 9.21 10.75 11.39
C GLY A 74 8.04 11.60 10.89
N VAL A 75 7.39 11.20 9.79
CA VAL A 75 6.21 11.91 9.26
C VAL A 75 5.07 11.84 10.26
N GLN A 76 4.54 12.99 10.71
CA GLN A 76 3.49 13.00 11.73
C GLN A 76 2.08 12.71 11.18
N ARG A 77 1.78 13.21 9.97
CA ARG A 77 0.46 13.11 9.34
C ARG A 77 0.61 12.76 7.87
N VAL A 78 -0.22 11.83 7.40
CA VAL A 78 -0.26 11.38 6.00
C VAL A 78 -1.70 11.55 5.51
N LEU A 79 -1.86 12.12 4.31
CA LEU A 79 -3.13 12.10 3.58
C LEU A 79 -3.04 11.03 2.49
N ILE A 80 -3.99 10.10 2.48
CA ILE A 80 -4.18 9.16 1.37
C ILE A 80 -5.34 9.66 0.53
N VAL A 81 -5.06 9.94 -0.75
CA VAL A 81 -6.08 10.27 -1.75
C VAL A 81 -6.26 9.03 -2.63
N ASP A 82 -7.46 8.46 -2.60
CA ASP A 82 -7.84 7.33 -3.46
C ASP A 82 -8.86 7.83 -4.48
N TRP A 83 -8.45 7.87 -5.76
CA TRP A 83 -9.32 8.23 -6.87
C TRP A 83 -9.75 7.01 -7.69
N ASP A 84 -9.37 5.79 -7.27
CA ASP A 84 -9.81 4.58 -7.95
C ASP A 84 -11.35 4.55 -8.00
N ILE A 85 -11.90 3.96 -9.06
CA ILE A 85 -13.34 3.90 -9.24
C ILE A 85 -14.03 3.01 -8.20
N HIS A 86 -13.29 2.05 -7.62
CA HIS A 86 -13.77 1.22 -6.53
C HIS A 86 -13.43 1.84 -5.19
N HIS A 87 -14.30 1.62 -4.22
CA HIS A 87 -14.07 2.06 -2.85
C HIS A 87 -12.83 1.36 -2.25
N GLY A 88 -11.85 2.15 -1.78
CA GLY A 88 -10.70 1.68 -1.00
C GLY A 88 -11.08 1.21 0.41
N ASN A 89 -11.93 0.19 0.52
CA ASN A 89 -12.44 -0.37 1.77
C ASN A 89 -11.34 -0.87 2.70
N GLY A 90 -10.20 -1.33 2.15
CA GLY A 90 -9.05 -1.73 2.93
C GLY A 90 -8.32 -0.54 3.57
N THR A 91 -8.31 0.60 2.87
CA THR A 91 -7.65 1.83 3.32
C THR A 91 -8.49 2.60 4.33
N GLN A 92 -9.81 2.70 4.13
CA GLN A 92 -10.73 3.47 5.00
C GLN A 92 -10.55 3.20 6.51
N PRO A 93 -10.56 1.93 7.00
CA PRO A 93 -10.37 1.65 8.42
C PRO A 93 -8.92 1.86 8.88
N LEU A 94 -7.93 1.80 7.97
CA LEU A 94 -6.52 1.97 8.30
C LEU A 94 -6.08 3.44 8.36
N ALA A 95 -6.77 4.32 7.63
CA ALA A 95 -6.50 5.76 7.61
C ALA A 95 -6.91 6.48 8.91
N ALA A 96 -7.74 5.84 9.74
CA ALA A 96 -8.15 6.35 11.04
C ALA A 96 -7.17 6.01 12.19
N LEU A 97 -6.06 5.31 11.89
CA LEU A 97 -5.06 4.86 12.85
C LEU A 97 -3.74 5.63 12.66
#